data_AF-N6YSY7-F1
#
_entry.id   AF-N6YSY7-F1
#
_cell.length_a   1.000
_cell.length_b   1.000
_cell.length_c   1.000
_cell.angle_alpha   90.00
_cell.angle_beta   90.00
_cell.angle_gamma   90.00
#
_symmetry.space_group_name_H-M   'P 1'
#
loop_
_entity.id
_entity.type
_entity.pdbx_description
1 polymer ?
#
loop_
_entity_poly.entity_id
_entity_poly.type
_entity_poly.pdbx_seq_one_letter_code
_entity_poly.pdbx_strand_id
1 'polypeptide(L)' 'MTGISTVLPQTDSDAQETKEWLDALAAVVEHEGPERAHYLIETLIATARQEGVNIPYSAT' A
#
# COMPACT_ATOMS: atom_id res chain seq x y z
N MET A 1 0.79 12.11 21.19
CA MET A 1 1.29 10.73 21.41
C MET A 1 0.21 9.77 20.92
N THR A 2 0.10 9.60 19.61
CA THR A 2 -0.91 8.69 19.04
C THR A 2 -0.18 7.85 18.01
N GLY A 3 0.13 6.63 18.41
CA GLY A 3 0.87 5.68 17.59
C GLY A 3 0.08 5.33 16.35
N ILE A 4 0.79 5.36 15.22
CA ILE A 4 0.45 4.67 13.99
C ILE A 4 0.03 3.22 14.30
N SER A 5 -1.26 2.98 14.46
CA SER A 5 -1.76 1.60 14.39
C SER A 5 -1.88 1.24 12.92
N THR A 6 -0.73 0.99 12.29
CA THR A 6 -0.67 0.00 11.21
C THR A 6 -1.04 -1.31 11.87
N VAL A 7 -2.35 -1.55 12.03
CA VAL A 7 -2.85 -2.87 12.39
C VAL A 7 -2.62 -3.70 11.14
N LEU A 8 -1.40 -4.22 10.97
CA LEU A 8 -1.27 -5.51 10.33
C LEU A 8 -2.28 -6.39 11.09
N PRO A 9 -3.24 -7.04 10.43
CA PRO A 9 -4.08 -8.01 11.12
C PRO A 9 -3.14 -8.92 11.93
N GLN A 10 -3.54 -9.27 13.16
CA GLN A 10 -2.65 -9.95 14.11
C GLN A 10 -2.04 -11.27 13.58
N THR A 11 -2.49 -11.71 12.40
CA THR A 11 -1.75 -12.48 11.42
C THR A 11 -2.02 -11.86 10.05
N ASP A 12 -0.97 -11.51 9.29
CA ASP A 12 -1.11 -11.34 7.84
C ASP A 12 -1.76 -12.62 7.30
N SER A 13 -2.99 -12.51 6.81
CA SER A 13 -3.79 -13.67 6.39
C SER A 13 -3.18 -14.38 5.20
N ASP A 14 -2.39 -13.67 4.39
CA ASP A 14 -1.62 -14.23 3.29
C ASP A 14 -0.28 -13.48 3.13
N ALA A 15 0.70 -13.90 3.93
CA ALA A 15 2.04 -13.33 3.89
C ALA A 15 2.77 -13.55 2.54
N GLN A 16 2.38 -14.58 1.77
CA GLN A 16 2.96 -14.82 0.45
C GLN A 16 2.44 -13.78 -0.53
N GLU A 17 1.13 -13.53 -0.54
CA GLU A 17 0.52 -12.49 -1.35
C GLU A 17 1.11 -11.12 -0.98
N THR A 18 1.16 -10.75 0.31
CA THR A 18 1.77 -9.49 0.75
C THR A 18 3.20 -9.33 0.22
N LYS A 19 4.01 -10.40 0.25
CA LYS A 19 5.36 -10.37 -0.30
C LYS A 19 5.38 -10.16 -1.81
N GLU A 20 4.54 -10.88 -2.56
CA GLU A 20 4.46 -10.77 -4.02
C GLU A 20 4.08 -9.35 -4.46
N TRP A 21 3.15 -8.72 -3.74
CA TRP A 21 2.75 -7.34 -4.01
C TRP A 21 3.88 -6.33 -3.70
N LEU A 22 4.63 -6.54 -2.61
CA LEU A 22 5.80 -5.71 -2.29
C LEU A 22 6.93 -5.88 -3.31
N ASP A 23 7.22 -7.12 -3.71
CA ASP A 23 8.24 -7.43 -4.71
C ASP A 23 7.86 -6.83 -6.09
N ALA A 24 6.57 -6.89 -6.46
CA ALA A 24 6.07 -6.24 -7.67
C ALA A 24 6.23 -4.72 -7.65
N LEU A 25 5.90 -4.08 -6.52
CA LEU A 25 6.09 -2.63 -6.36
C LEU A 25 7.58 -2.25 -6.44
N ALA A 26 8.46 -3.04 -5.83
CA ALA A 26 9.91 -2.83 -5.91
C ALA A 26 10.41 -2.93 -7.36
N ALA A 27 9.95 -3.92 -8.12
CA ALA A 27 10.29 -4.08 -9.53
C ALA A 27 9.81 -2.90 -10.39
N VAL A 28 8.62 -2.34 -10.11
CA VAL A 28 8.12 -1.13 -10.78
C VAL A 28 9.05 0.06 -10.49
N VAL A 29 9.46 0.25 -9.23
CA VAL A 29 10.40 1.33 -8.88
C VAL A 29 11.72 1.16 -9.61
N GLU A 30 12.25 -0.06 -9.70
CA GLU A 30 13.53 -0.35 -10.35
C GLU A 30 13.47 -0.18 -11.87
N HIS A 31 12.41 -0.63 -12.53
CA HIS A 31 12.33 -0.69 -13.99
C HIS A 31 11.57 0.48 -14.63
N GLU A 32 10.55 1.01 -13.97
CA GLU A 32 9.68 2.08 -14.49
C GLU A 32 9.89 3.42 -13.77
N GLY A 33 10.55 3.41 -12.61
CA GLY A 33 10.91 4.61 -11.86
C GLY A 33 9.89 5.07 -10.81
N PRO A 34 10.27 6.05 -9.97
CA PRO A 34 9.48 6.47 -8.82
C PRO A 34 8.15 7.14 -9.20
N GLU A 35 8.08 7.85 -10.33
CA GLU A 35 6.86 8.53 -10.79
C GLU A 35 5.75 7.53 -11.10
N ARG A 36 6.12 6.41 -11.72
CA ARG A 36 5.17 5.33 -12.05
C ARG A 36 4.69 4.61 -10.80
N ALA A 37 5.58 4.31 -9.87
CA ALA A 37 5.23 3.70 -8.59
C ALA A 37 4.28 4.60 -7.79
N HIS A 38 4.54 5.91 -7.75
CA HIS A 38 3.66 6.87 -7.10
C HIS A 38 2.26 6.89 -7.71
N TYR A 39 2.16 6.93 -9.04
CA TYR A 39 0.87 6.84 -9.74
C TYR A 39 0.09 5.57 -9.39
N LEU A 40 0.77 4.41 -9.34
CA LEU A 40 0.13 3.14 -8.98
C LEU A 40 -0.41 3.15 -7.56
N ILE A 41 0.38 3.64 -6.60
CA ILE A 41 -0.02 3.71 -5.19
C ILE A 41 -1.24 4.64 -5.02
N GLU A 42 -1.22 5.83 -5.64
CA GLU A 42 -2.36 6.76 -5.57
C GLU A 42 -3.62 6.15 -6.18
N THR A 43 -3.49 5.43 -7.30
CA THR A 43 -4.61 4.73 -7.94
C THR A 43 -5.18 3.63 -7.04
N LEU A 44 -4.32 2.84 -6.39
CA LEU A 44 -4.73 1.81 -5.44
C LEU A 44 -5.45 2.40 -4.22
N ILE A 45 -4.93 3.49 -3.66
CA ILE A 45 -5.56 4.21 -2.54
C ILE A 45 -6.93 4.75 -2.95
N ALA A 46 -7.04 5.37 -4.13
CA ALA A 46 -8.30 5.87 -4.65
C ALA A 46 -9.33 4.73 -4.81
N THR A 47 -8.90 3.59 -5.37
CA THR A 47 -9.75 2.40 -5.55
C THR A 47 -10.23 1.85 -4.21
N ALA A 48 -9.32 1.68 -3.24
CA ALA A 48 -9.68 1.20 -1.91
C ALA A 48 -10.69 2.12 -1.20
N ARG A 49 -10.56 3.44 -1.35
CA ARG A 49 -11.55 4.40 -0.83
C ARG A 49 -12.92 4.23 -1.50
N GLN A 50 -12.97 3.97 -2.81
CA GLN A 50 -14.24 3.71 -3.52
C GLN A 50 -14.92 2.43 -3.02
N GLU A 51 -14.13 1.41 -2.70
CA GLU A 51 -14.59 0.14 -2.11
C GLU A 51 -14.96 0.25 -0.61
N GLY A 52 -14.89 1.46 -0.03
CA GLY A 52 -15.26 1.70 1.37
C GLY A 52 -14.20 1.31 2.39
N VAL A 53 -12.96 1.03 1.96
CA VAL A 53 -11.83 0.82 2.86
C VAL A 53 -11.47 2.15 3.52
N ASN A 54 -11.57 2.20 4.85
CA ASN A 54 -11.20 3.39 5.61
C ASN A 54 -9.68 3.53 5.68
N ILE A 55 -9.11 4.30 4.75
CA ILE A 55 -7.69 4.69 4.77
C ILE A 55 -7.58 6.05 5.45
N PRO A 56 -7.16 6.12 6.73
CA PRO A 56 -6.89 7.40 7.37
C PRO A 56 -5.75 8.10 6.62
N TYR A 57 -6.02 9.31 6.13
CA TYR A 57 -5.02 10.16 5.50
C TYR A 57 -4.06 10.71 6.56
N SER A 58 -2.76 10.41 6.43
CA SER A 58 -1.70 11.05 7.19
C SER A 58 -0.89 11.94 6.24
N ALA A 59 -1.31 13.19 6.07
CA ALA A 59 -0.38 14.24 5.65
C ALA A 59 0.35 14.72 6.90
N THR A 60 1.66 14.46 6.95
CA THR A 60 2.59 15.10 7.89
C THR A 60 3.81 15.55 7.13
#